data_AF-A0A933Z7J5-F1
#
_entry.id   AF-A0A933Z7J5-F1
#
_cell.length_a   1.000
_cell.length_b   1.000
_cell.length_c   1.000
_cell.angle_alpha   90.00
_cell.angle_beta   90.00
_cell.angle_gamma   90.00
#
_symmetry.space_group_name_H-M   'P 1'
#
loop_
_entity.id
_entity.type
_entity.pdbx_description
1 polymer ?
#
loop_
_entity_poly.entity_id
_entity_poly.type
_entity_poly.pdbx_seq_one_letter_code
_entity_poly.pdbx_strand_id
1 'polypeptide(L)'
;MRKIAFTAVLLVCVLLGLGGAAQADTINSLTVTGYTVTSGVNVTLNGQNLGTKYGAQFNVHLGLGNNNFQDVIAYCVDLYQTIGTGTYTGYSLNPVSESGSTQAAAWLLGHYAPGLGNPYAPNSLTTTITALQVAIWEVTYDYSSSGSYALGGGNFKASGLTTAVANLANSYLTALSGANPTLTGLQFSGVARSGANQDLIVGNTPEPGSMILFGSAAGLMGWLRRRRQAKQRLALAA
;
A
#
# COMPACT_ATOMS: atom_id res chain seq x y z
N MET A 1 24.11 0.89 -67.30
CA MET A 1 22.67 0.73 -66.99
C MET A 1 22.54 0.04 -65.65
N ARG A 2 22.24 0.81 -64.60
CA ARG A 2 22.21 0.39 -63.19
C ARG A 2 20.89 -0.31 -62.88
N LYS A 3 20.93 -1.54 -62.38
CA LYS A 3 19.76 -2.21 -61.78
C LYS A 3 19.82 -2.04 -60.27
N ILE A 4 18.74 -1.49 -59.74
CA ILE A 4 18.56 -0.98 -58.39
C ILE A 4 18.19 -2.15 -57.47
N ALA A 5 18.85 -2.21 -56.31
CA ALA A 5 18.55 -3.13 -55.23
C ALA A 5 17.34 -2.62 -54.42
N PHE A 6 16.30 -3.44 -54.33
CA PHE A 6 15.14 -3.40 -53.44
C PHE A 6 14.93 -4.90 -53.11
N THR A 7 14.82 -5.39 -51.89
CA THR A 7 14.04 -4.92 -50.76
C THR A 7 14.49 -5.76 -49.55
N ALA A 8 14.96 -5.14 -48.48
CA ALA A 8 15.33 -5.81 -47.23
C ALA A 8 14.57 -5.14 -46.09
N VAL A 9 13.29 -5.47 -45.91
CA VAL A 9 12.52 -5.12 -44.70
C VAL A 9 11.39 -6.14 -44.54
N LEU A 10 11.58 -7.16 -43.69
CA LEU A 10 10.51 -7.83 -42.94
C LEU A 10 11.10 -8.97 -42.09
N LEU A 11 11.76 -8.62 -40.98
CA LEU A 11 11.93 -9.57 -39.87
C LEU A 11 12.25 -8.85 -38.54
N VAL A 12 11.33 -8.02 -38.07
CA VAL A 12 11.38 -7.51 -36.68
C VAL A 12 9.94 -7.51 -36.14
N CYS A 13 9.59 -8.55 -35.38
CA CYS A 13 8.56 -8.55 -34.31
C CYS A 13 8.29 -9.99 -33.82
N VAL A 14 9.31 -10.68 -33.28
CA VAL A 14 9.14 -11.95 -32.55
C VAL A 14 9.79 -11.84 -31.16
N LEU A 15 9.38 -10.82 -30.36
CA LEU A 15 9.86 -10.67 -28.97
C LEU A 15 8.80 -10.18 -27.97
N LEU A 16 7.49 -10.34 -28.25
CA LEU A 16 6.41 -10.00 -27.30
C LEU A 16 5.71 -11.24 -26.73
N GLY A 17 6.48 -12.21 -26.24
CA GLY A 17 5.92 -13.47 -25.75
C GLY A 17 6.63 -14.11 -24.56
N LEU A 18 7.57 -13.41 -23.92
CA LEU A 18 8.09 -13.86 -22.62
C LEU A 18 7.22 -13.23 -21.54
N GLY A 19 6.13 -13.93 -21.20
CA GLY A 19 5.49 -13.76 -19.91
C GLY A 19 6.53 -14.02 -18.84
N GLY A 20 7.19 -12.96 -18.38
CA GLY A 20 8.05 -13.03 -17.21
C GLY A 20 7.18 -13.52 -16.07
N ALA A 21 7.49 -14.71 -15.55
CA ALA A 21 6.97 -15.09 -14.25
C ALA A 21 7.31 -13.95 -13.30
N ALA A 22 6.30 -13.32 -12.71
CA ALA A 22 6.51 -12.37 -11.62
C ALA A 22 7.20 -13.15 -10.50
N GLN A 23 8.52 -13.04 -10.42
CA GLN A 23 9.30 -13.62 -9.34
C GLN A 23 8.91 -12.85 -8.07
N ALA A 24 8.36 -13.55 -7.08
CA ALA A 24 8.16 -12.98 -5.76
C ALA A 24 9.54 -12.62 -5.19
N ASP A 25 9.71 -11.39 -4.73
CA ASP A 25 10.98 -10.96 -4.14
C ASP A 25 11.10 -11.54 -2.72
N THR A 26 12.30 -11.92 -2.30
CA THR A 26 12.48 -12.51 -0.97
C THR A 26 12.67 -11.40 0.06
N ILE A 27 11.85 -11.42 1.11
CA ILE A 27 12.02 -10.49 2.24
C ILE A 27 13.04 -11.11 3.20
N ASN A 28 14.22 -10.51 3.28
CA ASN A 28 15.28 -10.91 4.22
C ASN A 28 14.82 -10.73 5.67
N SER A 29 14.10 -9.64 5.95
CA SER A 29 13.50 -9.40 7.26
C SER A 29 12.27 -8.51 7.17
N LEU A 30 11.23 -8.86 7.89
CA LEU A 30 10.04 -8.05 8.14
C LEU A 30 10.04 -7.70 9.63
N THR A 31 10.22 -6.43 9.98
CA THR A 31 10.22 -5.99 11.37
C THR A 31 9.00 -5.15 11.66
N VAL A 32 8.11 -5.63 12.53
CA VAL A 32 6.98 -4.86 13.05
C VAL A 32 7.47 -4.03 14.23
N THR A 33 7.56 -2.72 14.05
CA THR A 33 8.07 -1.78 15.07
C THR A 33 6.97 -1.29 16.03
N GLY A 34 5.72 -1.32 15.59
CA GLY A 34 4.57 -0.97 16.40
C GLY A 34 3.26 -1.19 15.66
N TYR A 35 2.15 -1.13 16.38
CA TYR A 35 0.82 -1.25 15.79
C TYR A 35 -0.24 -0.50 16.58
N THR A 36 -1.32 -0.12 15.90
CA THR A 36 -2.54 0.42 16.51
C THR A 36 -3.67 -0.59 16.31
N VAL A 37 -4.10 -1.25 17.39
CA VAL A 37 -5.19 -2.25 17.36
C VAL A 37 -6.54 -1.56 17.23
N THR A 38 -7.46 -2.22 16.55
CA THR A 38 -8.84 -1.77 16.35
C THR A 38 -9.80 -2.32 17.39
N SER A 39 -11.07 -1.94 17.26
CA SER A 39 -12.16 -2.65 17.90
C SER A 39 -12.26 -4.09 17.39
N GLY A 40 -12.70 -5.00 18.26
CA GLY A 40 -12.99 -6.38 17.87
C GLY A 40 -14.21 -6.46 16.96
N VAL A 41 -14.14 -7.34 15.96
CA VAL A 41 -15.18 -7.58 14.96
C VAL A 41 -15.46 -9.07 14.90
N ASN A 42 -16.72 -9.48 14.93
CA ASN A 42 -17.08 -10.89 14.77
C ASN A 42 -17.09 -11.24 13.29
N VAL A 43 -16.28 -12.23 12.91
CA VAL A 43 -16.09 -12.61 11.51
C VAL A 43 -16.64 -14.01 11.26
N THR A 44 -17.42 -14.14 10.20
CA THR A 44 -17.84 -15.42 9.62
C THR A 44 -17.26 -15.52 8.22
N LEU A 45 -16.67 -16.67 7.88
CA LEU A 45 -16.13 -16.94 6.54
C LEU A 45 -16.65 -18.29 6.03
N ASN A 46 -17.23 -18.33 4.84
CA ASN A 46 -17.83 -19.55 4.25
C ASN A 46 -18.85 -20.24 5.20
N GLY A 47 -19.59 -19.44 5.98
CA GLY A 47 -20.54 -19.94 6.98
C GLY A 47 -19.91 -20.42 8.30
N GLN A 48 -18.58 -20.48 8.41
CA GLN A 48 -17.88 -20.78 9.65
C GLN A 48 -17.66 -19.51 10.48
N ASN A 49 -18.10 -19.52 11.74
CA ASN A 49 -17.80 -18.45 12.68
C ASN A 49 -16.33 -18.56 13.13
N LEU A 50 -15.53 -17.54 12.83
CA LEU A 50 -14.11 -17.45 13.22
C LEU A 50 -13.92 -16.71 14.56
N GLY A 51 -15.01 -16.27 15.18
CA GLY A 51 -15.02 -15.53 16.44
C GLY A 51 -14.65 -14.06 16.26
N THR A 52 -14.25 -13.43 17.36
CA THR A 52 -13.82 -12.03 17.36
C THR A 52 -12.39 -11.92 16.82
N LYS A 53 -12.22 -11.11 15.78
CA LYS A 53 -10.95 -10.75 15.16
C LYS A 53 -10.67 -9.27 15.41
N TYR A 54 -9.39 -8.93 15.42
CA TYR A 54 -8.93 -7.56 15.60
C TYR A 54 -8.16 -7.14 14.36
N GLY A 55 -8.47 -5.97 13.86
CA GLY A 55 -7.65 -5.28 12.88
C GLY A 55 -6.50 -4.54 13.54
N ALA A 56 -5.52 -4.19 12.73
CA ALA A 56 -4.47 -3.27 13.15
C ALA A 56 -3.82 -2.60 11.95
N GLN A 57 -3.37 -1.37 12.17
CA GLN A 57 -2.37 -0.73 11.32
C GLN A 57 -0.99 -1.00 11.92
N PHE A 58 -0.08 -1.56 11.14
CA PHE A 58 1.29 -1.84 11.55
C PHE A 58 2.27 -0.85 10.92
N ASN A 59 3.27 -0.45 11.70
CA ASN A 59 4.48 0.17 11.19
C ASN A 59 5.52 -0.94 10.99
N VAL A 60 6.02 -1.07 9.77
CA VAL A 60 6.87 -2.18 9.35
C VAL A 60 8.12 -1.64 8.68
N HIS A 61 9.25 -2.29 8.95
CA HIS A 61 10.48 -2.16 8.19
C HIS A 61 10.68 -3.41 7.34
N LEU A 62 10.93 -3.23 6.05
CA LEU A 62 11.15 -4.33 5.10
C LEU A 62 12.60 -4.30 4.61
N GLY A 63 13.33 -5.38 4.84
CA GLY A 63 14.63 -5.64 4.22
C GLY A 63 14.45 -6.54 2.99
N LEU A 64 14.69 -5.98 1.80
CA LEU A 64 14.62 -6.65 0.49
C LEU A 64 16.02 -6.66 -0.13
N GLY A 65 16.82 -7.67 0.20
CA GLY A 65 18.23 -7.75 -0.17
C GLY A 65 19.03 -6.53 0.29
N ASN A 66 19.45 -5.70 -0.67
CA ASN A 66 20.22 -4.48 -0.42
C ASN A 66 19.35 -3.23 -0.18
N ASN A 67 18.03 -3.34 -0.33
CA ASN A 67 17.10 -2.23 -0.11
C ASN A 67 16.41 -2.38 1.23
N ASN A 68 16.33 -1.30 1.99
CA ASN A 68 15.59 -1.25 3.25
C ASN A 68 14.51 -0.16 3.15
N PHE A 69 13.26 -0.58 3.26
CA PHE A 69 12.12 0.32 3.32
C PHE A 69 11.77 0.55 4.78
N GLN A 70 11.96 1.78 5.22
CA GLN A 70 11.49 2.28 6.51
C GLN A 70 10.11 2.92 6.31
N ASP A 71 9.33 3.06 7.37
CA ASP A 71 8.00 3.70 7.34
C ASP A 71 6.98 3.05 6.40
N VAL A 72 6.98 1.72 6.34
CA VAL A 72 5.99 0.96 5.58
C VAL A 72 4.76 0.74 6.46
N ILE A 73 3.59 1.06 5.92
CA ILE A 73 2.31 0.79 6.58
C ILE A 73 1.76 -0.53 6.10
N ALA A 74 1.29 -1.34 7.04
CA ALA A 74 0.75 -2.66 6.72
C ALA A 74 -0.57 -2.96 7.43
N TYR A 75 -1.36 -3.84 6.82
CA TYR A 75 -2.62 -4.35 7.33
C TYR A 75 -2.70 -5.87 7.11
N CYS A 76 -3.44 -6.56 7.98
CA CYS A 76 -3.66 -8.01 7.85
C CYS A 76 -4.46 -8.33 6.58
N VAL A 77 -4.08 -9.39 5.86
CA VAL A 77 -4.92 -9.96 4.80
C VAL A 77 -5.38 -11.38 5.10
N ASP A 78 -4.82 -12.04 6.11
CA ASP A 78 -5.28 -13.34 6.59
C ASP A 78 -6.02 -13.24 7.94
N LEU A 79 -7.09 -14.02 8.09
CA LEU A 79 -7.94 -14.13 9.28
C LEU A 79 -7.50 -15.28 10.21
N TYR A 80 -6.68 -16.21 9.73
CA TYR A 80 -6.26 -17.39 10.48
C TYR A 80 -4.96 -17.19 11.24
N GLN A 81 -4.07 -16.37 10.72
CA GLN A 81 -2.78 -16.09 11.33
C GLN A 81 -2.79 -14.81 12.18
N THR A 82 -1.77 -14.66 13.01
CA THR A 82 -1.56 -13.49 13.87
C THR A 82 -0.12 -13.03 13.80
N ILE A 83 0.13 -11.77 14.16
CA ILE A 83 1.48 -11.20 14.26
C ILE A 83 1.53 -10.21 15.41
N GLY A 84 2.71 -10.04 16.00
CA GLY A 84 2.99 -9.06 17.04
C GLY A 84 4.16 -8.17 16.65
N THR A 85 4.67 -7.41 17.61
CA THR A 85 5.94 -6.69 17.43
C THR A 85 7.11 -7.66 17.41
N GLY A 86 8.07 -7.43 16.51
CA GLY A 86 9.26 -8.27 16.40
C GLY A 86 9.82 -8.32 14.97
N THR A 87 10.91 -9.05 14.81
CA THR A 87 11.53 -9.31 13.50
C THR A 87 11.23 -10.74 13.07
N TYR A 88 10.72 -10.86 11.85
CA TYR A 88 10.29 -12.10 11.23
C TYR A 88 11.11 -12.35 9.94
N THR A 89 11.40 -13.62 9.67
CA THR A 89 12.10 -14.08 8.46
C THR A 89 11.23 -15.09 7.71
N GLY A 90 11.60 -15.42 6.47
CA GLY A 90 10.84 -16.37 5.65
C GLY A 90 9.56 -15.79 5.04
N TYR A 91 9.52 -14.47 4.87
CA TYR A 91 8.47 -13.81 4.10
C TYR A 91 8.85 -13.74 2.62
N SER A 92 7.87 -13.91 1.75
CA SER A 92 7.99 -13.54 0.33
C SER A 92 7.13 -12.32 0.04
N LEU A 93 7.66 -11.38 -0.73
CA LEU A 93 6.90 -10.25 -1.21
C LEU A 93 6.32 -10.57 -2.58
N ASN A 94 4.99 -10.70 -2.61
CA ASN A 94 4.27 -10.87 -3.85
C ASN A 94 3.86 -9.48 -4.35
N PRO A 95 4.33 -9.02 -5.53
CA PRO A 95 3.90 -7.75 -6.07
C PRO A 95 2.38 -7.75 -6.30
N VAL A 96 1.76 -6.58 -6.19
CA VAL A 96 0.34 -6.42 -6.48
C VAL A 96 0.09 -6.71 -7.95
N SER A 97 -0.85 -7.59 -8.26
CA SER A 97 -1.24 -7.90 -9.64
C SER A 97 -2.04 -6.74 -10.24
N GLU A 98 -1.99 -6.57 -11.56
CA GLU A 98 -2.75 -5.52 -12.28
C GLU A 98 -4.27 -5.70 -12.26
N SER A 99 -4.75 -6.82 -11.70
CA SER A 99 -6.16 -7.09 -11.44
C SER A 99 -6.28 -8.04 -10.25
N GLY A 100 -7.39 -7.98 -9.51
CA GLY A 100 -7.68 -8.92 -8.43
C GLY A 100 -7.84 -8.29 -7.05
N SER A 101 -8.01 -9.16 -6.05
CA SER A 101 -8.18 -8.80 -4.63
C SER A 101 -7.00 -7.99 -4.08
N THR A 102 -5.78 -8.32 -4.49
CA THR A 102 -4.56 -7.64 -4.03
C THR A 102 -4.50 -6.19 -4.54
N GLN A 103 -4.98 -5.92 -5.76
CA GLN A 103 -5.09 -4.57 -6.31
C GLN A 103 -6.14 -3.75 -5.56
N ALA A 104 -7.31 -4.34 -5.31
CA ALA A 104 -8.36 -3.72 -4.51
C ALA A 104 -7.87 -3.37 -3.10
N ALA A 105 -7.20 -4.31 -2.43
CA ALA A 105 -6.62 -4.10 -1.10
C ALA A 105 -5.53 -3.00 -1.11
N ALA A 106 -4.65 -3.00 -2.10
CA ALA A 106 -3.62 -1.98 -2.25
C ALA A 106 -4.21 -0.59 -2.52
N TRP A 107 -5.27 -0.50 -3.34
CA TRP A 107 -5.97 0.75 -3.61
C TRP A 107 -6.60 1.32 -2.34
N LEU A 108 -7.30 0.47 -1.57
CA LEU A 108 -7.89 0.83 -0.28
C LEU A 108 -6.82 1.32 0.70
N LEU A 109 -5.69 0.61 0.79
CA LEU A 109 -4.55 1.01 1.61
C LEU A 109 -4.06 2.42 1.22
N GLY A 110 -3.79 2.65 -0.06
CA GLY A 110 -3.26 3.92 -0.55
C GLY A 110 -4.19 5.12 -0.30
N HIS A 111 -5.51 4.92 -0.39
CA HIS A 111 -6.48 6.02 -0.28
C HIS A 111 -6.96 6.29 1.15
N TYR A 112 -6.93 5.29 2.03
CA TYR A 112 -7.62 5.40 3.32
C TYR A 112 -6.74 5.09 4.53
N ALA A 113 -5.52 4.55 4.38
CA ALA A 113 -4.67 4.26 5.52
C ALA A 113 -4.17 5.54 6.21
N PRO A 114 -4.53 5.81 7.48
CA PRO A 114 -4.10 7.02 8.18
C PRO A 114 -2.58 7.11 8.36
N GLY A 115 -1.90 5.97 8.51
CA GLY A 115 -0.44 5.90 8.61
C GLY A 115 0.29 6.40 7.36
N LEU A 116 -0.39 6.42 6.20
CA LEU A 116 0.12 7.00 4.96
C LEU A 116 -0.18 8.51 4.84
N GLY A 117 -0.67 9.13 5.92
CA GLY A 117 -1.03 10.55 5.94
C GLY A 117 -2.45 10.85 5.45
N ASN A 118 -3.28 9.82 5.18
CA ASN A 118 -4.66 10.03 4.76
C ASN A 118 -5.51 10.61 5.91
N PRO A 119 -6.38 11.59 5.63
CA PRO A 119 -7.22 12.19 6.65
C PRO A 119 -8.26 11.19 7.15
N TYR A 120 -8.47 11.15 8.46
CA TYR A 120 -9.46 10.27 9.11
C TYR A 120 -10.61 11.03 9.77
N ALA A 121 -10.49 12.35 9.95
CA ALA A 121 -11.56 13.19 10.48
C ALA A 121 -12.78 13.20 9.52
N PRO A 122 -14.02 13.25 10.04
CA PRO A 122 -14.39 13.43 11.45
C PRO A 122 -14.40 12.15 12.29
N ASN A 123 -14.05 11.00 11.71
CA ASN A 123 -14.02 9.73 12.44
C ASN A 123 -12.81 9.65 13.38
N SER A 124 -12.89 8.74 14.36
CA SER A 124 -11.72 8.43 15.20
C SER A 124 -10.69 7.60 14.42
N LEU A 125 -9.42 7.68 14.80
CA LEU A 125 -8.36 6.86 14.23
C LEU A 125 -8.71 5.36 14.27
N THR A 126 -9.18 4.89 15.43
CA THR A 126 -9.61 3.50 15.62
C THR A 126 -10.75 3.12 14.68
N THR A 127 -11.77 3.97 14.54
CA THR A 127 -12.89 3.74 13.61
C THR A 127 -12.39 3.58 12.17
N THR A 128 -11.50 4.46 11.73
CA THR A 128 -10.95 4.45 10.37
C THR A 128 -10.09 3.22 10.10
N ILE A 129 -9.20 2.86 11.03
CA ILE A 129 -8.37 1.65 10.89
C ILE A 129 -9.27 0.40 10.90
N THR A 130 -10.30 0.34 11.75
CA THR A 130 -11.25 -0.79 11.80
C THR A 130 -11.99 -0.92 10.47
N ALA A 131 -12.54 0.18 9.96
CA ALA A 131 -13.30 0.20 8.73
C ALA A 131 -12.45 -0.21 7.53
N LEU A 132 -11.21 0.29 7.46
CA LEU A 132 -10.27 -0.10 6.41
C LEU A 132 -9.89 -1.58 6.51
N GLN A 133 -9.60 -2.09 7.70
CA GLN A 133 -9.29 -3.51 7.87
C GLN A 133 -10.42 -4.42 7.40
N VAL A 134 -11.66 -4.08 7.76
CA VAL A 134 -12.86 -4.83 7.36
C VAL A 134 -13.04 -4.78 5.84
N ALA A 135 -12.84 -3.62 5.22
CA ALA A 135 -12.89 -3.48 3.76
C ALA A 135 -11.78 -4.29 3.06
N ILE A 136 -10.58 -4.36 3.63
CA ILE A 136 -9.48 -5.18 3.11
C ILE A 136 -9.84 -6.67 3.17
N TRP A 137 -10.44 -7.15 4.27
CA TRP A 137 -10.88 -8.55 4.35
C TRP A 137 -12.02 -8.86 3.39
N GLU A 138 -13.00 -7.98 3.26
CA GLU A 138 -14.08 -8.11 2.27
C GLU A 138 -13.51 -8.33 0.86
N VAL A 139 -12.62 -7.45 0.39
CA VAL A 139 -12.05 -7.58 -0.96
C VAL A 139 -11.04 -8.73 -1.07
N THR A 140 -10.51 -9.23 0.04
CA THR A 140 -9.58 -10.37 0.03
C THR A 140 -10.32 -11.69 -0.13
N TYR A 141 -11.45 -11.85 0.55
CA TYR A 141 -12.19 -13.12 0.61
C TYR A 141 -13.44 -13.16 -0.29
N ASP A 142 -14.00 -12.00 -0.65
CA ASP A 142 -15.17 -11.86 -1.53
C ASP A 142 -14.88 -11.00 -2.76
N TYR A 143 -13.67 -11.08 -3.28
CA TYR A 143 -13.34 -10.40 -4.51
C TYR A 143 -14.26 -10.84 -5.65
N SER A 144 -14.95 -9.86 -6.22
CA SER A 144 -15.64 -10.01 -7.50
C SER A 144 -15.18 -8.93 -8.45
N SER A 145 -14.81 -9.31 -9.67
CA SER A 145 -14.50 -8.36 -10.74
C SER A 145 -15.69 -7.48 -11.13
N SER A 146 -16.92 -7.83 -10.70
CA SER A 146 -18.12 -7.00 -10.86
C SER A 146 -18.32 -5.95 -9.77
N GLY A 147 -17.47 -5.90 -8.73
CA GLY A 147 -17.46 -4.82 -7.73
C GLY A 147 -18.61 -4.83 -6.72
N SER A 148 -19.42 -5.90 -6.65
CA SER A 148 -20.52 -6.00 -5.69
C SER A 148 -20.02 -6.49 -4.32
N TYR A 149 -19.48 -5.57 -3.51
CA TYR A 149 -19.04 -5.83 -2.14
C TYR A 149 -20.14 -5.51 -1.13
N ALA A 150 -20.34 -6.36 -0.14
CA ALA A 150 -21.36 -6.17 0.88
C ALA A 150 -20.98 -6.89 2.18
N LEU A 151 -20.76 -6.13 3.25
CA LEU A 151 -20.30 -6.63 4.56
C LEU A 151 -21.19 -7.71 5.23
N GLY A 152 -22.41 -7.92 4.74
CA GLY A 152 -23.34 -8.98 5.18
C GLY A 152 -23.70 -10.00 4.09
N GLY A 153 -23.21 -9.79 2.86
CA GLY A 153 -23.34 -10.70 1.72
C GLY A 153 -22.16 -11.68 1.65
N GLY A 154 -22.05 -12.43 0.55
CA GLY A 154 -20.85 -13.20 0.24
C GLY A 154 -20.42 -14.28 1.25
N ASN A 155 -19.15 -14.65 1.15
CA ASN A 155 -18.46 -15.62 1.98
C ASN A 155 -17.96 -14.99 3.29
N PHE A 156 -17.40 -13.78 3.23
CA PHE A 156 -16.94 -13.00 4.36
C PHE A 156 -18.09 -12.15 4.90
N LYS A 157 -18.32 -12.24 6.20
CA LYS A 157 -19.33 -11.45 6.90
C LYS A 157 -18.75 -10.88 8.17
N ALA A 158 -18.90 -9.57 8.33
CA ALA A 158 -18.52 -8.85 9.54
C ALA A 158 -19.77 -8.48 10.34
N SER A 159 -19.76 -8.77 11.63
CA SER A 159 -20.85 -8.47 12.56
C SER A 159 -20.32 -7.89 13.87
N GLY A 160 -21.21 -7.28 14.66
CA GLY A 160 -20.81 -6.55 15.88
C GLY A 160 -20.08 -5.23 15.59
N LEU A 161 -20.14 -4.74 14.35
CA LEU A 161 -19.60 -3.45 13.96
C LEU A 161 -20.44 -2.32 14.57
N THR A 162 -19.79 -1.24 15.00
CA THR A 162 -20.49 0.01 15.27
C THR A 162 -21.02 0.60 13.97
N THR A 163 -22.11 1.36 14.03
CA THR A 163 -22.69 2.03 12.85
C THR A 163 -21.66 2.89 12.12
N ALA A 164 -20.77 3.57 12.85
CA ALA A 164 -19.72 4.38 12.26
C ALA A 164 -18.72 3.53 11.44
N VAL A 165 -18.27 2.39 11.97
CA VAL A 165 -17.35 1.49 11.25
C VAL A 165 -18.04 0.87 10.04
N ALA A 166 -19.28 0.40 10.18
CA ALA A 166 -20.02 -0.20 9.07
C ALA A 166 -20.27 0.79 7.94
N ASN A 167 -20.70 2.02 8.26
CA ASN A 167 -20.92 3.07 7.26
C ASN A 167 -19.63 3.46 6.54
N LEU A 168 -18.53 3.58 7.29
CA LEU A 168 -17.24 3.96 6.73
C LEU A 168 -16.67 2.85 5.84
N ALA A 169 -16.72 1.59 6.27
CA ALA A 169 -16.28 0.45 5.47
C ALA A 169 -17.10 0.32 4.17
N ASN A 170 -18.43 0.45 4.25
CA ASN A 170 -19.30 0.48 3.06
C ASN A 170 -18.96 1.64 2.12
N SER A 171 -18.61 2.81 2.65
CA SER A 171 -18.19 3.95 1.82
C SER A 171 -16.90 3.67 1.04
N TYR A 172 -15.93 2.98 1.66
CA TYR A 172 -14.68 2.59 1.01
C TYR A 172 -14.90 1.56 -0.10
N LEU A 173 -15.74 0.56 0.17
CA LEU A 173 -16.10 -0.48 -0.79
C LEU A 173 -16.90 0.09 -1.97
N THR A 174 -17.80 1.04 -1.71
CA THR A 174 -18.57 1.74 -2.75
C THR A 174 -17.62 2.57 -3.63
N ALA A 175 -16.68 3.30 -3.03
CA ALA A 175 -15.69 4.08 -3.78
C ALA A 175 -14.81 3.18 -4.66
N LEU A 176 -14.41 2.01 -4.15
CA LEU A 176 -13.67 1.01 -4.91
C LEU A 176 -14.49 0.47 -6.10
N SER A 177 -15.78 0.16 -5.92
CA SER A 177 -16.64 -0.34 -7.00
C SER A 177 -16.87 0.66 -8.14
N GLY A 178 -16.80 1.96 -7.83
CA GLY A 178 -16.91 3.04 -8.81
C GLY A 178 -15.57 3.44 -9.43
N ALA A 179 -14.45 2.94 -8.91
CA ALA A 179 -13.12 3.22 -9.40
C ALA A 179 -12.66 2.15 -10.41
N ASN A 180 -11.82 2.53 -11.37
CA ASN A 180 -10.88 1.60 -11.99
C ASN A 180 -9.63 1.59 -11.09
N PRO A 181 -9.48 0.63 -10.17
CA PRO A 181 -8.42 0.67 -9.17
C PRO A 181 -7.06 0.62 -9.85
N THR A 182 -6.45 1.78 -10.02
CA THR A 182 -5.06 1.94 -10.43
C THR A 182 -4.25 2.21 -9.17
N LEU A 183 -2.98 1.78 -9.13
CA LEU A 183 -2.12 1.94 -7.95
C LEU A 183 -1.65 3.40 -7.78
N THR A 184 -2.56 4.37 -7.83
CA THR A 184 -2.26 5.79 -7.72
C THR A 184 -1.98 6.15 -6.26
N GLY A 185 -0.82 6.74 -6.01
CA GLY A 185 -0.45 7.29 -4.70
C GLY A 185 0.49 6.43 -3.86
N LEU A 186 0.73 5.17 -4.24
CA LEU A 186 1.74 4.31 -3.59
C LEU A 186 3.04 4.30 -4.40
N GLN A 187 4.17 4.48 -3.74
CA GLN A 187 5.48 4.27 -4.36
C GLN A 187 5.80 2.78 -4.48
N PHE A 188 5.38 2.01 -3.48
CA PHE A 188 5.54 0.58 -3.40
C PHE A 188 4.30 -0.03 -2.75
N SER A 189 3.88 -1.19 -3.27
CA SER A 189 2.89 -2.04 -2.62
C SER A 189 3.12 -3.51 -2.98
N GLY A 190 2.82 -4.39 -2.04
CA GLY A 190 2.91 -5.83 -2.22
C GLY A 190 2.23 -6.55 -1.06
N VAL A 191 2.02 -7.86 -1.21
CA VAL A 191 1.56 -8.71 -0.11
C VAL A 191 2.76 -9.49 0.41
N ALA A 192 3.18 -9.20 1.64
CA ALA A 192 4.15 -9.99 2.37
C ALA A 192 3.45 -11.27 2.87
N ARG A 193 3.85 -12.42 2.30
CA ARG A 193 3.28 -13.74 2.58
C ARG A 193 4.19 -14.55 3.51
N SER A 194 3.63 -15.26 4.48
CA SER A 194 4.36 -16.18 5.35
C SER A 194 3.56 -17.46 5.62
N GLY A 195 4.26 -18.60 5.61
CA GLY A 195 3.65 -19.87 5.99
C GLY A 195 3.38 -20.02 7.50
N ALA A 196 3.92 -19.12 8.34
CA ALA A 196 3.90 -19.26 9.80
C ALA A 196 3.36 -18.03 10.55
N ASN A 197 3.38 -16.85 9.94
CA ASN A 197 2.99 -15.58 10.55
C ASN A 197 2.00 -14.85 9.65
N GLN A 198 1.31 -13.83 10.17
CA GLN A 198 0.29 -13.09 9.44
C GLN A 198 0.73 -12.60 8.06
N ASP A 199 -0.09 -12.87 7.04
CA ASP A 199 0.05 -12.24 5.74
C ASP A 199 -0.34 -10.76 5.82
N LEU A 200 0.51 -9.88 5.27
CA LEU A 200 0.35 -8.43 5.35
C LEU A 200 0.32 -7.78 3.96
N ILE A 201 -0.69 -6.97 3.68
CA ILE A 201 -0.60 -6.00 2.58
C ILE A 201 0.25 -4.84 3.07
N VAL A 202 1.29 -4.51 2.32
CA VAL A 202 2.23 -3.43 2.64
C VAL A 202 2.14 -2.32 1.59
N GLY A 203 2.40 -1.09 2.02
CA GLY A 203 2.53 0.03 1.13
C GLY A 203 3.22 1.22 1.76
N ASN A 204 3.80 2.06 0.91
CA ASN A 204 4.31 3.37 1.32
C ASN A 204 3.88 4.44 0.31
N THR A 205 3.73 5.66 0.80
CA THR A 205 3.58 6.84 -0.05
C THR A 205 4.96 7.40 -0.38
N PRO A 206 5.16 7.99 -1.58
CA PRO A 206 6.32 8.83 -1.81
C PRO A 206 6.39 9.88 -0.71
N GLU A 207 7.58 10.11 -0.13
CA GLU A 207 7.77 11.16 0.87
C GLU A 207 7.13 12.46 0.36
N PRO A 208 6.37 13.18 1.21
CA PRO A 208 5.66 14.37 0.76
C PRO A 208 6.65 15.33 0.08
N GLY A 209 6.33 15.76 -1.14
CA GLY A 209 7.16 16.71 -1.90
C GLY A 209 7.45 18.02 -1.15
N SER A 210 6.81 18.25 0.00
CA SER A 210 7.20 19.26 0.97
C SER A 210 8.65 19.12 1.43
N MET A 211 9.27 17.94 1.47
CA MET A 211 10.71 17.82 1.78
C MET A 211 11.58 18.42 0.67
N ILE A 212 11.19 18.22 -0.60
CA ILE A 212 11.84 18.89 -1.74
C ILE A 212 11.55 20.40 -1.68
N LEU A 213 10.34 20.81 -1.28
CA LEU A 213 9.99 22.22 -1.12
C LEU A 213 10.77 22.89 0.02
N PHE A 214 10.91 22.21 1.16
CA PHE A 214 11.71 22.66 2.30
C PHE A 214 13.20 22.71 1.95
N GLY A 215 13.71 21.67 1.29
CA GLY A 215 15.09 21.61 0.82
C GLY A 215 15.40 22.71 -0.19
N SER A 216 14.49 22.96 -1.13
CA SER A 216 14.64 24.04 -2.12
C SER A 216 14.52 25.43 -1.48
N ALA A 217 13.60 25.64 -0.54
CA ALA A 217 13.48 26.89 0.21
C ALA A 217 14.73 27.18 1.07
N ALA A 218 15.25 26.17 1.78
CA ALA A 218 16.48 26.28 2.56
C ALA A 218 17.70 26.54 1.66
N GLY A 219 17.79 25.86 0.52
CA GLY A 219 18.83 26.08 -0.48
C GLY A 219 18.81 27.50 -1.05
N LEU A 220 17.63 28.03 -1.37
CA LEU A 220 17.45 29.39 -1.88
C LEU A 220 17.86 30.44 -0.83
N MET A 221 17.45 30.27 0.43
CA MET A 221 17.86 31.14 1.53
C MET A 221 19.38 31.11 1.77
N GLY A 222 19.99 29.93 1.72
CA GLY A 222 21.44 29.76 1.81
C GLY A 222 22.20 30.50 0.71
N TRP A 223 21.71 30.42 -0.53
CA TRP A 223 22.29 31.12 -1.68
C TRP A 223 22.15 32.64 -1.59
N LEU A 224 20.97 33.14 -1.20
CA LEU A 224 20.73 34.56 -0.99
C LEU A 224 21.64 35.15 0.11
N ARG A 225 21.87 34.39 1.20
CA ARG A 225 22.76 34.80 2.29
C ARG A 225 24.23 34.92 1.82
N ARG A 226 24.70 33.98 1.00
CA ARG A 226 26.06 34.03 0.41
C ARG A 226 26.26 35.26 -0.48
N ARG A 227 25.25 35.62 -1.29
CA ARG A 227 25.31 36.82 -2.15
C ARG A 227 25.37 38.12 -1.35
N ARG A 228 24.67 38.20 -0.22
CA ARG A 228 24.71 39.38 0.67
C ARG A 228 26.08 39.54 1.35
N GLN A 229 26.67 38.45 1.82
CA GLN A 229 28.01 38.46 2.43
C GLN A 229 29.11 38.83 1.43
N ALA A 230 29.02 38.37 0.17
CA ALA A 230 29.96 38.74 -0.88
C ALA A 230 29.93 40.25 -1.17
N LYS A 231 28.74 40.86 -1.24
CA LYS A 231 28.59 42.32 -1.42
C LYS A 231 29.13 43.11 -0.24
N GLN A 232 28.88 42.66 1.00
CA GLN A 232 29.37 43.33 2.21
C GLN A 232 30.91 43.27 2.33
N ARG A 233 31.53 42.15 1.95
CA ARG A 233 32.99 42.02 1.92
C ARG A 233 33.65 42.92 0.89
N LEU A 234 33.01 43.09 -0.28
CA LEU A 234 33.49 44.02 -1.31
C LEU A 234 33.38 45.48 -0.86
N ALA A 235 32.34 45.83 -0.10
CA ALA A 235 32.14 47.18 0.43
C ALA A 235 33.06 47.53 1.61
N LEU A 236 33.65 46.54 2.28
CA LEU A 236 34.62 46.74 3.38
C LEU A 236 36.08 46.76 2.90
N ALA A 237 36.32 46.42 1.63
CA ALA A 237 37.64 46.39 1.00
C ALA A 237 37.90 47.59 0.07
N ALA A 238 36.92 48.50 -0.06
CA ALA A 238 37.00 49.78 -0.77
C ALA A 238 37.01 50.92 0.24
#